data_AF-A0A6J1R8P9-F1
#
_entry.id   AF-A0A6J1R8P9-F1
#
_cell.length_a   1.000
_cell.length_b   1.000
_cell.length_c   1.000
_cell.angle_alpha   90.00
_cell.angle_beta   90.00
_cell.angle_gamma   90.00
#
_symmetry.space_group_name_H-M   'P 1'
#
loop_
_entity.id
_entity.type
_entity.pdbx_description
1 polymer ?
#
loop_
_entity_poly.entity_id
_entity_poly.type
_entity_poly.pdbx_seq_one_letter_code
_entity_poly.pdbx_strand_id
1 'polypeptide(L)'
;MLNAFDEKLQFKDNEINDECDVQFPLQSLEDLNEFEQQLQESQFKQKVLNTSRLVGGSTMHIMTSNILKKIMVNTLAKKYSWAGMKRKLVFKDLNLPKIIMQAVRSHTQYSHITDAEFADSISK
;
A
#
# COMPACT_ATOMS: atom_id res chain seq x y z
N MET A 1 21.07 -21.68 31.56
CA MET A 1 21.13 -20.40 30.84
C MET A 1 20.59 -20.65 29.45
N LEU A 2 19.35 -20.23 29.18
CA LEU A 2 18.71 -20.40 27.87
C LEU A 2 19.21 -19.28 26.93
N ASN A 3 19.64 -19.66 25.74
CA ASN A 3 20.14 -18.76 24.71
C ASN A 3 18.99 -17.91 24.15
N ALA A 4 19.10 -16.59 24.34
CA ALA A 4 18.17 -15.56 23.89
C ALA A 4 18.28 -15.26 22.39
N PHE A 5 18.14 -16.28 21.55
CA PHE A 5 18.19 -16.13 20.08
C PHE A 5 17.05 -16.80 19.30
N ASP A 6 16.07 -17.41 19.97
CA ASP A 6 14.89 -18.02 19.33
C ASP A 6 13.57 -17.35 19.74
N GLU A 7 13.60 -16.04 19.96
CA GLU A 7 12.43 -15.28 20.40
C GLU A 7 12.20 -14.05 19.52
N LYS A 8 11.99 -14.25 18.21
CA LYS A 8 11.43 -13.23 17.30
C LYS A 8 10.99 -13.79 15.95
N LEU A 9 10.13 -14.81 15.95
CA LEU A 9 9.20 -15.02 14.84
C LEU A 9 7.98 -15.85 15.27
N GLN A 10 7.37 -15.50 16.40
CA GLN A 10 5.99 -15.90 16.64
C GLN A 10 5.09 -14.96 15.86
N PHE A 11 4.88 -15.26 14.58
CA PHE A 11 3.64 -14.86 13.91
C PHE A 11 2.52 -15.56 14.65
N LYS A 12 1.92 -14.87 15.62
CA LYS A 12 0.61 -15.24 16.11
C LYS A 12 -0.33 -15.01 14.93
N ASP A 13 -0.78 -16.11 14.34
CA ASP A 13 -2.00 -16.18 13.55
C ASP A 13 -3.16 -15.79 14.47
N ASN A 14 -3.29 -14.49 14.72
CA ASN A 14 -4.54 -13.93 15.19
C ASN A 14 -5.40 -13.82 13.94
N GLU A 15 -6.36 -14.76 13.81
CA GLU A 15 -7.57 -14.55 13.04
C GLU A 15 -8.18 -13.21 13.48
N ILE A 16 -7.90 -12.16 12.73
CA ILE A 16 -8.67 -10.93 12.82
C ILE A 16 -9.63 -10.98 11.64
N ASN A 17 -10.81 -11.55 11.88
CA ASN A 17 -12.02 -11.12 11.20
C ASN A 17 -12.20 -9.63 11.52
N ASP A 18 -11.73 -8.78 10.63
CA ASP A 18 -11.98 -7.36 10.66
C ASP A 18 -12.23 -7.01 9.19
N GLU A 19 -13.48 -7.22 8.76
CA GLU A 19 -13.97 -6.75 7.47
C GLU A 19 -13.51 -5.31 7.30
N CYS A 20 -12.76 -5.05 6.26
CA CYS A 20 -12.60 -3.70 5.79
C CYS A 20 -14.01 -3.31 5.30
N ASP A 21 -14.72 -2.42 6.00
CA ASP A 21 -16.02 -1.88 5.53
C ASP A 21 -15.91 -1.30 4.10
N VAL A 22 -14.67 -1.04 3.66
CA VAL A 22 -14.35 -0.70 2.28
C VAL A 22 -14.35 -1.94 1.40
N GLN A 23 -15.36 -2.00 0.54
CA GLN A 23 -15.48 -2.98 -0.53
C GLN A 23 -14.43 -2.69 -1.62
N PHE A 24 -13.41 -3.54 -1.68
CA PHE A 24 -12.41 -3.50 -2.73
C PHE A 24 -12.83 -4.36 -3.94
N PRO A 25 -12.48 -3.96 -5.18
CA PRO A 25 -11.74 -2.75 -5.54
C PRO A 25 -12.64 -1.50 -5.63
N LEU A 26 -12.11 -0.35 -5.22
CA LEU A 26 -12.73 0.97 -5.38
C LEU A 26 -12.98 1.27 -6.86
N GLN A 27 -14.15 1.81 -7.18
CA GLN A 27 -14.60 1.99 -8.57
C GLN A 27 -14.70 3.46 -8.98
N SER A 28 -14.99 4.35 -8.04
CA SER A 28 -15.25 5.77 -8.27
C SER A 28 -14.21 6.68 -7.61
N LEU A 29 -14.22 7.96 -7.98
CA LEU A 29 -13.37 8.96 -7.31
C LEU A 29 -13.90 9.26 -5.90
N GLU A 30 -15.21 9.16 -5.74
CA GLU A 30 -15.92 9.32 -4.48
C GLU A 30 -15.50 8.23 -3.49
N ASP A 31 -15.51 6.95 -3.89
CA ASP A 31 -15.06 5.82 -3.05
C ASP A 31 -13.59 6.02 -2.62
N LEU A 32 -12.74 6.49 -3.54
CA LEU A 32 -11.33 6.77 -3.24
C LEU A 32 -11.17 7.94 -2.28
N ASN A 33 -11.99 8.98 -2.40
CA ASN A 33 -11.96 10.11 -1.47
C ASN A 33 -12.40 9.70 -0.07
N GLU A 34 -13.46 8.91 0.06
CA GLU A 34 -13.90 8.34 1.34
C GLU A 34 -12.84 7.42 1.94
N PHE A 35 -12.23 6.56 1.11
CA PHE A 35 -11.12 5.72 1.52
C PHE A 35 -9.93 6.54 2.04
N GLU A 36 -9.57 7.62 1.36
CA GLU A 36 -8.49 8.53 1.76
C GLU A 36 -8.78 9.28 3.08
N GLN A 37 -10.05 9.58 3.35
CA GLN A 37 -10.49 10.11 4.64
C GLN A 37 -10.35 9.07 5.75
N GLN A 38 -10.75 7.82 5.51
CA GLN A 38 -10.57 6.71 6.47
C GLN A 38 -9.09 6.44 6.75
N LEU A 39 -8.20 6.60 5.76
CA LEU A 39 -6.75 6.48 5.93
C LEU A 39 -6.12 7.51 6.90
N GLN A 40 -6.86 8.54 7.32
CA GLN A 40 -6.43 9.43 8.40
C GLN A 40 -6.52 8.76 9.77
N GLU A 41 -7.40 7.77 9.93
CA GLU A 41 -7.56 7.01 11.17
C GLU A 41 -6.40 6.01 11.30
N SER A 42 -5.76 5.99 12.47
CA SER A 42 -4.51 5.24 12.66
C SER A 42 -4.70 3.73 12.64
N GLN A 43 -5.81 3.22 13.19
CA GLN A 43 -6.11 1.78 13.18
C GLN A 43 -6.39 1.31 11.75
N PHE A 44 -7.24 2.04 11.01
CA PHE A 44 -7.56 1.75 9.62
C PHE A 44 -6.31 1.80 8.73
N LYS A 45 -5.48 2.85 8.88
CA LYS A 45 -4.20 2.94 8.20
C LYS A 45 -3.29 1.75 8.48
N GLN A 46 -3.18 1.32 9.74
CA GLN A 46 -2.35 0.18 10.12
C GLN A 46 -2.88 -1.13 9.53
N LYS A 47 -4.21 -1.29 9.47
CA LYS A 47 -4.88 -2.42 8.82
C LYS A 47 -4.54 -2.48 7.33
N VAL A 48 -4.75 -1.38 6.60
CA VAL A 48 -4.41 -1.29 5.16
C VAL A 48 -2.92 -1.56 4.93
N LEU A 49 -2.04 -1.03 5.78
CA LEU A 49 -0.61 -1.30 5.72
C LEU A 49 -0.31 -2.79 5.90
N ASN A 50 -0.87 -3.43 6.94
CA ASN A 50 -0.65 -4.86 7.22
C ASN A 50 -1.13 -5.73 6.05
N THR A 51 -2.31 -5.47 5.49
CA THR A 51 -2.81 -6.18 4.31
C THR A 51 -1.91 -5.94 3.09
N SER A 52 -1.40 -4.73 2.89
CA SER A 52 -0.51 -4.38 1.78
C SER A 52 0.85 -5.08 1.87
N ARG A 53 1.38 -5.30 3.09
CA ARG A 53 2.64 -6.03 3.32
C ARG A 53 2.59 -7.48 2.86
N LEU A 54 1.40 -8.09 2.88
CA LEU A 54 1.19 -9.47 2.43
C LEU A 54 1.12 -9.58 0.89
N VAL A 55 1.16 -8.47 0.17
CA VAL A 55 1.16 -8.47 -1.29
C VAL A 55 2.59 -8.56 -1.81
N GLY A 56 2.93 -9.70 -2.39
CA GLY A 56 4.24 -9.92 -3.01
C GLY A 56 4.38 -9.38 -4.43
N GLY A 57 5.60 -9.46 -4.95
CA GLY A 57 5.97 -9.15 -6.32
C GLY A 57 7.46 -9.38 -6.52
N SER A 58 7.88 -9.76 -7.73
CA SER A 58 9.31 -9.97 -8.05
C SER A 58 10.09 -8.67 -8.16
N THR A 59 9.41 -7.55 -8.36
CA THR A 59 9.97 -6.21 -8.37
C THR A 59 9.11 -5.25 -7.56
N MET A 60 9.68 -4.14 -7.09
CA MET A 60 8.94 -3.04 -6.46
C MET A 60 7.77 -2.56 -7.33
N HIS A 61 7.98 -2.42 -8.65
CA HIS A 61 6.91 -2.01 -9.57
C HIS A 61 5.76 -3.02 -9.59
N ILE A 62 6.07 -4.32 -9.63
CA ILE A 62 5.05 -5.38 -9.63
C ILE A 62 4.31 -5.41 -8.29
N MET A 63 5.03 -5.25 -7.17
CA MET A 63 4.43 -5.18 -5.83
C MET A 63 3.45 -4.01 -5.72
N THR A 64 3.88 -2.80 -6.09
CA THR A 64 3.01 -1.62 -6.12
C THR A 64 1.80 -1.82 -7.04
N SER A 65 2.00 -2.38 -8.23
CA SER A 65 0.92 -2.69 -9.17
C SER A 65 -0.09 -3.68 -8.59
N ASN A 66 0.38 -4.72 -7.90
CA ASN A 66 -0.48 -5.73 -7.28
C ASN A 66 -1.29 -5.13 -6.11
N ILE A 67 -0.67 -4.27 -5.29
CA ILE A 67 -1.38 -3.56 -4.21
C ILE A 67 -2.47 -2.66 -4.80
N LEU A 68 -2.15 -1.88 -5.83
CA LEU A 68 -3.11 -1.01 -6.50
C LEU A 68 -4.28 -1.78 -7.12
N LYS A 69 -4.01 -2.92 -7.78
CA LYS A 69 -5.07 -3.77 -8.36
C LYS A 69 -6.01 -4.36 -7.32
N LYS A 70 -5.53 -4.61 -6.10
CA LYS A 70 -6.39 -5.00 -4.98
C LYS A 70 -7.25 -3.84 -4.53
N ILE A 71 -6.71 -2.63 -4.48
CA ILE A 71 -7.37 -1.47 -3.89
C ILE A 71 -8.33 -0.78 -4.85
N MET A 72 -8.01 -0.65 -6.13
CA MET A 72 -8.82 0.10 -7.08
C MET A 72 -8.82 -0.51 -8.48
N VAL A 73 -9.92 -0.30 -9.21
CA VAL A 73 -10.03 -0.74 -10.61
C VAL A 73 -9.08 0.06 -11.51
N ASN A 74 -8.64 -0.58 -12.60
CA ASN A 74 -7.69 0.04 -13.53
C ASN A 74 -8.22 1.33 -14.18
N THR A 75 -9.54 1.43 -14.40
CA THR A 75 -10.17 2.65 -14.95
C THR A 75 -10.03 3.83 -14.01
N LEU A 76 -10.10 3.61 -12.70
CA LEU A 76 -9.86 4.61 -11.66
C LEU A 76 -8.38 4.95 -11.55
N ALA A 77 -7.50 3.95 -11.46
CA ALA A 77 -6.04 4.14 -11.39
C ALA A 77 -5.51 4.99 -12.57
N LYS A 78 -6.04 4.79 -13.78
CA LYS A 78 -5.64 5.53 -14.99
C LYS A 78 -5.92 7.04 -14.91
N LYS A 79 -6.83 7.49 -14.04
CA LYS A 79 -7.13 8.92 -13.81
C LYS A 79 -5.99 9.64 -13.08
N TYR A 80 -5.10 8.89 -12.44
CA TYR A 80 -3.98 9.43 -11.68
C TYR A 80 -2.64 9.27 -12.42
N SER A 81 -1.70 10.13 -12.06
CA SER A 81 -0.28 9.97 -12.35
C SER A 81 0.53 10.50 -11.17
N TRP A 82 1.78 10.10 -11.04
CA TRP A 82 2.60 10.47 -9.88
C TRP A 82 2.56 11.97 -9.56
N ALA A 83 2.81 12.81 -10.57
CA ALA A 83 2.87 14.27 -10.44
C ALA A 83 1.75 15.02 -11.19
N GLY A 84 0.67 14.36 -11.62
CA GLY A 84 -0.45 15.01 -12.32
C GLY A 84 -0.20 15.35 -13.80
N MET A 85 0.70 14.64 -14.47
CA MET A 85 1.01 14.87 -15.89
C MET A 85 -0.19 14.53 -16.79
N LYS A 86 -0.28 15.20 -17.95
CA LYS A 86 -1.31 14.96 -18.97
C LYS A 86 -2.75 15.13 -18.45
N ARG A 87 -3.00 16.15 -17.62
CA ARG A 87 -4.32 16.47 -17.03
C ARG A 87 -4.87 15.37 -16.12
N LYS A 88 -4.00 14.52 -15.59
CA LYS A 88 -4.35 13.50 -14.60
C LYS A 88 -4.28 14.07 -13.20
N LEU A 89 -4.98 13.45 -12.27
CA LEU A 89 -4.90 13.76 -10.84
C LEU A 89 -3.52 13.38 -10.27
N VAL A 90 -3.11 14.06 -9.20
CA VAL A 90 -1.82 13.86 -8.55
C VAL A 90 -1.94 12.67 -7.58
N PHE A 91 -1.15 11.62 -7.82
CA PHE A 91 -1.16 10.43 -6.97
C PHE A 91 -0.35 10.61 -5.70
N LYS A 92 0.84 11.24 -5.77
CA LYS A 92 1.78 11.36 -4.65
C LYS A 92 1.23 12.09 -3.41
N ASP A 93 0.21 12.91 -3.60
CA ASP A 93 -0.39 13.72 -2.53
C ASP A 93 -1.41 12.92 -1.69
N LEU A 94 -1.86 11.76 -2.19
CA LEU A 94 -2.70 10.83 -1.45
C LEU A 94 -1.94 10.18 -0.29
N ASN A 95 -2.67 9.60 0.67
CA ASN A 95 -2.12 8.80 1.77
C ASN A 95 -1.79 7.38 1.32
N LEU A 96 -2.58 6.83 0.40
CA LEU A 96 -2.35 5.52 -0.18
C LEU A 96 -0.91 5.27 -0.69
N PRO A 97 -0.27 6.11 -1.53
CA PRO A 97 1.11 5.88 -1.97
C PRO A 97 2.12 5.81 -0.81
N LYS A 98 1.88 6.56 0.27
CA LYS A 98 2.75 6.54 1.46
C LYS A 98 2.66 5.19 2.16
N ILE A 99 1.45 4.63 2.24
CA ILE A 99 1.21 3.29 2.80
C ILE A 99 1.83 2.21 1.91
N ILE A 100 1.64 2.31 0.59
CA ILE A 100 2.25 1.39 -0.38
C ILE A 100 3.77 1.41 -0.22
N MET A 101 4.39 2.59 -0.15
CA MET A 101 5.84 2.73 0.04
C MET A 101 6.31 2.10 1.36
N GLN A 102 5.55 2.27 2.45
CA GLN A 102 5.85 1.60 3.73
C GLN A 102 5.72 0.07 3.66
N ALA A 103 4.75 -0.44 2.90
CA ALA A 103 4.60 -1.87 2.67
C ALA A 103 5.74 -2.44 1.80
N VAL A 104 6.18 -1.69 0.79
CA VAL A 104 7.35 -2.06 -0.02
C VAL A 104 8.61 -2.10 0.86
N ARG A 105 8.85 -1.05 1.66
CA ARG A 105 10.01 -0.96 2.55
C ARG A 105 10.05 -2.01 3.67
N SER A 106 8.93 -2.68 3.99
CA SER A 106 8.98 -3.78 4.97
C SER A 106 9.61 -5.05 4.40
N HIS A 107 9.76 -5.15 3.07
CA HIS A 107 10.48 -6.25 2.45
C HIS A 107 11.98 -5.99 2.52
N THR A 108 12.75 -6.99 2.94
CA THR A 108 14.20 -6.88 3.18
C THR A 108 14.96 -6.35 1.96
N GLN A 109 14.54 -6.72 0.75
CA GLN A 109 15.11 -6.24 -0.51
C GLN A 109 14.97 -4.72 -0.73
N TYR A 110 13.93 -4.08 -0.18
CA TYR A 110 13.58 -2.68 -0.45
C TYR A 110 13.60 -1.79 0.79
N SER A 111 14.17 -2.24 1.89
CA SER A 111 14.20 -1.49 3.16
C SER A 111 14.91 -0.14 3.08
N HIS A 112 15.82 0.04 2.13
CA HIS A 112 16.67 1.21 1.96
C HIS A 112 16.23 2.15 0.82
N ILE A 113 15.18 1.82 0.06
CA ILE A 113 14.78 2.63 -1.08
C ILE A 113 14.38 4.03 -0.63
N THR A 114 14.79 5.05 -1.38
CA THR A 114 14.41 6.44 -1.18
C THR A 114 13.05 6.74 -1.81
N ASP A 115 12.46 7.87 -1.43
CA ASP A 115 11.19 8.34 -2.03
C ASP A 115 11.35 8.60 -3.54
N ALA A 116 12.55 9.01 -3.97
CA ALA A 116 12.87 9.23 -5.39
C ALA A 116 12.93 7.91 -6.17
N GLU A 117 13.60 6.89 -5.65
CA GLU A 117 13.65 5.56 -6.30
C GLU A 117 12.26 4.92 -6.37
N PHE A 118 11.45 5.09 -5.34
CA PHE A 118 10.06 4.66 -5.36
C PHE A 118 9.26 5.40 -6.43
N ALA A 119 9.36 6.73 -6.48
CA ALA A 119 8.71 7.58 -7.48
C ALA A 119 9.09 7.21 -8.93
N ASP A 120 10.36 6.91 -9.18
CA ASP A 120 10.84 6.50 -10.49
C ASP A 120 10.30 5.13 -10.88
N SER A 121 10.08 4.23 -9.92
CA SER A 121 9.57 2.89 -10.19
C SER A 121 8.11 2.85 -10.63
N ILE A 122 7.31 3.81 -10.15
CA ILE A 122 5.87 3.92 -10.42
C ILE A 122 5.56 4.87 -11.58
N SER A 123 6.53 5.70 -11.99
CA SER A 123 6.41 6.63 -13.10
C SER A 123 6.81 6.03 -14.46
N LYS A 124 7.34 4.80 -14.45
CA LYS A 124 7.65 4.00 -15.64
C LYS A 124 6.38 3.35 -16.20
#